data_AF-A0A8T4XRX4-F1
#
_entry.id   AF-A0A8T4XRX4-F1
#
_cell.length_a   1.000
_cell.length_b   1.000
_cell.length_c   1.000
_cell.angle_alpha   90.00
_cell.angle_beta   90.00
_cell.angle_gamma   90.00
#
_symmetry.space_group_name_H-M   'P 1'
#
loop_
_entity.id
_entity.type
_entity.pdbx_description
1 polymer ?
#
loop_
_entity_poly.entity_id
_entity_poly.type
_entity_poly.pdbx_seq_one_letter_code
_entity_poly.pdbx_strand_id
1 'polypeptide(L)'
;MVKDEITIVLDGEARAIIIAPKEGPLAYAASQLQLYIEQMSGARLAILSEDRAEERIRIVLRLREGVARHDGYALQAEGDRVIIEASEPRGCIYGAYGLLEELGCRFYGPEPLGIILPRCKTLKLPSNLKILREPAFANRIPSGGSPEEQIRWGFNFIVIGIRPTPEHEELARKLGAKQYRWGHIWPSLISMQYFADGRHPEKMDYGGREDWLPVDEYGVRRYNPASHRPWDGGQSLCFSNREAFEWFTENAVNWILSECRNADYVSLWPADTRDLVLCRCPRCRSQYSTSGYMYPTDWYLHVHNAIRRKLNEHGWKGTFGWIAYHGTEVPPVYVNLYDEGRNMDFLYAPRPRGGGQHGPFTNDHPINIRYRQNLEGWLSYLKAQGYKGSRTVFEYYFDLVLLGNLAAGRTFLIPRHETMQEDLKYYHQKGFDGFFDCNPPSNTYFPDPLSRWLYIRLLWDINLDLKAARDDFFRN
;
A
#
# COMPACT_ATOMS: atom_id res chain seq x y z
N MET A 1 34.99 13.08 -31.40
CA MET A 1 33.60 13.58 -31.41
C MET A 1 32.83 12.79 -30.38
N VAL A 2 32.32 13.45 -29.33
CA VAL A 2 31.39 12.79 -28.39
C VAL A 2 30.15 12.46 -29.21
N LYS A 3 29.70 11.21 -29.24
CA LYS A 3 28.43 10.85 -29.91
C LYS A 3 27.32 11.55 -29.13
N ASP A 4 26.50 12.37 -29.77
CA ASP A 4 25.39 13.05 -29.08
C ASP A 4 24.27 12.07 -28.69
N GLU A 5 24.18 10.91 -29.37
CA GLU A 5 23.14 9.91 -29.18
C GLU A 5 23.71 8.48 -29.06
N ILE A 6 23.01 7.63 -28.30
CA ILE A 6 23.19 6.18 -28.24
C ILE A 6 22.07 5.52 -29.04
N THR A 7 22.43 4.71 -30.04
CA THR A 7 21.46 4.02 -30.91
C THR A 7 21.18 2.61 -30.40
N ILE A 8 19.99 2.38 -29.84
CA ILE A 8 19.56 1.08 -29.31
C ILE A 8 19.11 0.14 -30.43
N VAL A 9 18.37 0.68 -31.40
CA VAL A 9 17.91 -0.01 -32.60
C VAL A 9 18.13 0.90 -33.80
N LEU A 10 18.58 0.36 -34.93
CA LEU A 10 18.75 1.09 -36.18
C LEU A 10 18.08 0.33 -37.31
N ASP A 11 17.10 0.95 -37.96
CA ASP A 11 16.38 0.40 -39.12
C ASP A 11 15.73 -0.98 -38.89
N GLY A 12 15.30 -1.25 -37.66
CA GLY A 12 14.72 -2.53 -37.23
C GLY A 12 15.74 -3.57 -36.79
N GLU A 13 17.02 -3.22 -36.78
CA GLU A 13 18.11 -4.11 -36.35
C GLU A 13 18.61 -3.75 -34.95
N ALA A 14 18.75 -4.76 -34.09
CA ALA A 14 19.24 -4.59 -32.73
C ALA A 14 20.71 -4.14 -32.73
N ARG A 15 20.99 -3.00 -32.07
CA ARG A 15 22.36 -2.48 -31.87
C ARG A 15 22.82 -2.59 -30.41
N ALA A 16 21.87 -2.84 -29.52
CA ALA A 16 22.12 -3.08 -28.11
C ALA A 16 21.82 -4.52 -27.69
N ILE A 17 22.39 -4.91 -26.55
CA ILE A 17 22.05 -6.10 -25.78
C ILE A 17 21.66 -5.69 -24.36
N ILE A 18 20.94 -6.54 -23.65
CA ILE A 18 20.53 -6.33 -22.26
C ILE A 18 21.33 -7.28 -21.37
N ILE A 19 21.93 -6.76 -20.30
CA ILE A 19 22.67 -7.52 -19.30
C ILE A 19 21.86 -7.59 -18.01
N ALA A 20 21.43 -8.80 -17.64
CA ALA A 20 20.63 -9.07 -16.45
C ALA A 20 20.78 -10.53 -15.99
N PRO A 21 20.55 -10.84 -14.70
CA PRO A 21 20.48 -12.21 -14.22
C PRO A 21 19.32 -12.99 -14.88
N LYS A 22 19.33 -14.32 -14.73
CA LYS A 22 18.33 -15.21 -15.35
C LYS A 22 16.97 -15.19 -14.65
N GLU A 23 16.92 -14.78 -13.40
CA GLU A 23 15.71 -14.84 -12.58
C GLU A 23 15.56 -13.60 -11.68
N GLY A 24 14.37 -13.46 -11.08
CA GLY A 24 14.05 -12.38 -10.16
C GLY A 24 13.73 -11.03 -10.83
N PRO A 25 13.68 -9.95 -10.02
CA PRO A 25 13.21 -8.64 -10.47
C PRO A 25 13.99 -8.03 -11.64
N LEU A 26 15.31 -8.19 -11.67
CA LEU A 26 16.14 -7.67 -12.76
C LEU A 26 15.91 -8.45 -14.07
N ALA A 27 15.67 -9.77 -13.99
CA ALA A 27 15.31 -10.58 -15.15
C ALA A 27 13.94 -10.17 -15.70
N TYR A 28 12.97 -9.89 -14.82
CA TYR A 28 11.69 -9.34 -15.21
C TYR A 28 11.85 -7.97 -15.91
N ALA A 29 12.61 -7.04 -15.31
CA ALA A 29 12.91 -5.75 -15.90
C ALA A 29 13.52 -5.86 -17.32
N ALA A 30 14.50 -6.75 -17.50
CA ALA A 30 15.08 -7.07 -18.80
C ALA A 30 14.05 -7.64 -19.79
N SER A 31 13.14 -8.51 -19.33
CA SER A 31 12.06 -9.03 -20.17
C SER A 31 11.10 -7.94 -20.65
N GLN A 32 10.80 -6.95 -19.80
CA GLN A 32 9.93 -5.83 -20.16
C GLN A 32 10.61 -4.91 -21.19
N LEU A 33 11.92 -4.61 -21.01
CA LEU A 33 12.70 -3.88 -22.01
C LEU A 33 12.68 -4.60 -23.37
N GLN A 34 12.99 -5.90 -23.41
CA GLN A 34 12.97 -6.68 -24.64
C GLN A 34 11.58 -6.65 -25.30
N LEU A 35 10.52 -6.90 -24.53
CA LEU A 35 9.14 -6.93 -25.03
C LEU A 35 8.74 -5.62 -25.69
N TYR A 36 8.87 -4.50 -24.98
CA TYR A 36 8.39 -3.22 -25.48
C TYR A 36 9.28 -2.67 -26.60
N ILE A 37 10.60 -2.91 -26.57
CA ILE A 37 11.49 -2.52 -27.67
C ILE A 37 11.16 -3.31 -28.94
N GLU A 38 10.89 -4.62 -28.83
CA GLU A 38 10.46 -5.45 -29.95
C GLU A 38 9.11 -4.97 -30.51
N GLN A 39 8.15 -4.63 -29.66
CA GLN A 39 6.85 -4.09 -30.09
C GLN A 39 6.96 -2.72 -30.78
N MET A 40 7.85 -1.83 -30.31
CA MET A 40 8.07 -0.51 -30.91
C MET A 40 8.76 -0.59 -32.27
N SER A 41 9.77 -1.45 -32.39
CA SER A 41 10.76 -1.38 -33.49
C SER A 41 10.83 -2.61 -34.40
N GLY A 42 10.29 -3.74 -33.97
CA GLY A 42 10.47 -5.06 -34.59
C GLY A 42 11.78 -5.75 -34.23
N ALA A 43 12.70 -5.08 -33.53
CA ALA A 43 14.00 -5.64 -33.16
C ALA A 43 13.96 -6.31 -31.79
N ARG A 44 14.38 -7.57 -31.71
CA ARG A 44 14.51 -8.29 -30.43
C ARG A 44 15.95 -8.21 -29.91
N LEU A 45 16.13 -7.55 -28.77
CA LEU A 45 17.44 -7.43 -28.12
C LEU A 45 17.78 -8.73 -27.38
N ALA A 46 19.01 -9.23 -27.49
CA ALA A 46 19.45 -10.38 -26.72
C ALA A 46 19.58 -10.04 -25.22
N ILE A 47 19.23 -10.97 -24.34
CA ILE A 47 19.45 -10.86 -22.88
C ILE A 47 20.59 -11.82 -22.51
N LEU A 48 21.68 -11.29 -21.95
CA LEU A 48 22.85 -12.07 -21.52
C LEU A 48 23.07 -11.96 -20.00
N SER A 49 23.55 -13.03 -19.36
CA SER A 49 23.82 -13.04 -17.91
C SER A 49 25.17 -12.44 -17.51
N GLU A 50 26.08 -12.28 -18.47
CA GLU A 50 27.44 -11.80 -18.23
C GLU A 50 27.70 -10.57 -19.08
N ASP A 51 28.26 -9.53 -18.46
CA ASP A 51 28.78 -8.37 -19.19
C ASP A 51 30.12 -8.74 -19.83
N ARG A 52 30.07 -9.24 -21.05
CA ARG A 52 31.26 -9.46 -21.87
C ARG A 52 31.56 -8.19 -22.66
N ALA A 53 32.83 -7.81 -22.75
CA ALA A 53 33.26 -6.69 -23.57
C ALA A 53 32.99 -7.04 -25.04
N GLU A 54 31.88 -6.55 -25.58
CA GLU A 54 31.47 -6.69 -26.97
C GLU A 54 31.49 -5.32 -27.66
N GLU A 55 31.67 -5.28 -28.98
CA GLU A 55 31.53 -4.04 -29.79
C GLU A 55 30.05 -3.64 -29.98
N ARG A 56 29.23 -3.73 -28.92
CA ARG A 56 27.80 -3.44 -28.93
C ARG A 56 27.41 -2.59 -27.74
N ILE A 57 26.32 -1.84 -27.90
CA ILE A 57 25.74 -1.07 -26.81
C ILE A 57 25.15 -2.03 -25.77
N ARG A 58 25.32 -1.73 -24.48
CA ARG A 58 24.88 -2.59 -23.39
C ARG A 58 23.92 -1.85 -22.48
N ILE A 59 22.71 -2.38 -22.32
CA ILE A 59 21.77 -1.95 -21.28
C ILE A 59 22.03 -2.81 -20.04
N VAL A 60 22.62 -2.24 -18.99
CA VAL A 60 23.07 -2.97 -17.81
C VAL A 60 22.16 -2.70 -16.63
N LEU A 61 21.53 -3.76 -16.09
CA LEU A 61 20.73 -3.69 -14.87
C LEU A 61 21.55 -4.20 -13.69
N ARG A 62 21.71 -3.40 -12.63
CA ARG A 62 22.47 -3.82 -11.44
C ARG A 62 21.99 -3.17 -10.16
N LEU A 63 22.35 -3.78 -9.04
CA LEU A 63 22.11 -3.21 -7.71
C LEU A 63 23.31 -2.37 -7.27
N ARG A 64 23.03 -1.21 -6.68
CA ARG A 64 24.02 -0.38 -6.00
C ARG A 64 23.42 0.20 -4.73
N GLU A 65 23.99 -0.18 -3.60
CA GLU A 65 23.56 0.33 -2.30
C GLU A 65 23.66 1.86 -2.25
N GLY A 66 22.64 2.53 -1.71
CA GLY A 66 22.59 3.98 -1.54
C GLY A 66 22.50 4.81 -2.83
N VAL A 67 22.31 4.21 -4.01
CA VAL A 67 22.17 4.96 -5.27
C VAL A 67 20.92 5.83 -5.33
N ALA A 68 19.83 5.36 -4.73
CA ALA A 68 18.54 6.03 -4.70
C ALA A 68 17.82 5.67 -3.41
N ARG A 69 17.02 6.59 -2.87
CA ARG A 69 16.15 6.32 -1.72
C ARG A 69 15.06 5.31 -2.08
N HIS A 70 14.67 4.53 -1.07
CA HIS A 70 13.61 3.51 -1.17
C HIS A 70 13.90 2.54 -2.34
N ASP A 71 12.88 2.33 -3.18
CA ASP A 71 12.96 1.60 -4.43
C ASP A 71 13.09 2.51 -5.65
N GLY A 72 13.66 3.71 -5.49
CA GLY A 72 14.05 4.57 -6.59
C GLY A 72 15.16 3.97 -7.47
N TYR A 73 15.45 4.66 -8.57
CA TYR A 73 16.46 4.24 -9.54
C TYR A 73 17.24 5.41 -10.13
N ALA A 74 18.45 5.09 -10.58
CA ALA A 74 19.26 5.94 -11.44
C ALA A 74 19.34 5.32 -12.85
N LEU A 75 19.19 6.16 -13.86
CA LEU A 75 19.34 5.81 -15.28
C LEU A 75 20.40 6.71 -15.90
N GLN A 76 21.44 6.13 -16.48
CA GLN A 76 22.55 6.89 -17.05
C GLN A 76 23.03 6.29 -18.38
N ALA A 77 23.25 7.15 -19.37
CA ALA A 77 24.01 6.84 -20.57
C ALA A 77 25.49 7.22 -20.35
N GLU A 78 26.41 6.29 -20.59
CA GLU A 78 27.85 6.52 -20.51
C GLU A 78 28.59 5.68 -21.54
N GLY A 79 29.18 6.33 -22.54
CA GLY A 79 29.93 5.64 -23.60
C GLY A 79 29.05 4.68 -24.40
N ASP A 80 29.34 3.39 -24.30
CA ASP A 80 28.60 2.29 -24.93
C ASP A 80 27.59 1.62 -23.97
N ARG A 81 27.33 2.23 -22.81
CA ARG A 81 26.45 1.66 -21.78
C ARG A 81 25.26 2.55 -21.48
N VAL A 82 24.11 1.92 -21.27
CA VAL A 82 22.93 2.48 -20.61
C VAL A 82 22.75 1.72 -19.31
N ILE A 83 22.99 2.36 -18.18
CA ILE A 83 23.01 1.72 -16.87
C ILE A 83 21.72 2.07 -16.13
N ILE A 84 21.00 1.04 -15.68
CA ILE A 84 19.89 1.14 -14.73
C ILE A 84 20.37 0.58 -13.39
N GLU A 85 20.42 1.43 -12.37
CA GLU A 85 20.82 1.05 -11.02
C GLU A 85 19.74 1.36 -10.00
N ALA A 86 19.58 0.48 -9.01
CA ALA A 86 18.70 0.72 -7.88
C ALA A 86 19.29 0.15 -6.59
N SER A 87 18.82 0.65 -5.44
CA SER A 87 19.20 0.11 -4.13
C SER A 87 18.41 -1.15 -3.77
N GLU A 88 17.20 -1.30 -4.30
CA GLU A 88 16.39 -2.52 -4.19
C GLU A 88 16.13 -3.14 -5.58
N PRO A 89 16.02 -4.49 -5.69
CA PRO A 89 15.72 -5.18 -6.95
C PRO A 89 14.54 -4.62 -7.75
N ARG A 90 13.47 -4.24 -7.06
CA ARG A 90 12.26 -3.68 -7.69
C ARG A 90 12.51 -2.33 -8.37
N GLY A 91 13.46 -1.53 -7.87
CA GLY A 91 13.82 -0.26 -8.49
C GLY A 91 14.36 -0.41 -9.91
N CYS A 92 15.02 -1.53 -10.23
CA CYS A 92 15.44 -1.82 -11.60
C CYS A 92 14.25 -2.05 -12.55
N ILE A 93 13.11 -2.55 -12.05
CA ILE A 93 11.88 -2.67 -12.86
C ILE A 93 11.33 -1.29 -13.18
N TYR A 94 11.29 -0.39 -12.19
CA TYR A 94 10.85 0.98 -12.43
C TYR A 94 11.81 1.74 -13.34
N GLY A 95 13.12 1.49 -13.23
CA GLY A 95 14.12 2.04 -14.14
C GLY A 95 14.00 1.52 -15.57
N ALA A 96 13.62 0.26 -15.75
CA ALA A 96 13.28 -0.29 -17.07
C ALA A 96 12.07 0.42 -17.68
N TYR A 97 10.98 0.60 -16.91
CA TYR A 97 9.84 1.37 -17.39
C TYR A 97 10.18 2.85 -17.64
N GLY A 98 11.02 3.47 -16.79
CA GLY A 98 11.55 4.82 -17.02
C GLY A 98 12.33 4.93 -18.32
N LEU A 99 13.21 3.96 -18.62
CA LEU A 99 13.92 3.90 -19.89
C LEU A 99 12.97 3.76 -21.08
N LEU A 100 11.90 2.98 -20.95
CA LEU A 100 10.87 2.87 -21.98
C LEU A 100 10.11 4.19 -22.19
N GLU A 101 9.82 4.94 -21.12
CA GLU A 101 9.23 6.28 -21.22
C GLU A 101 10.14 7.25 -21.98
N GLU A 102 11.46 7.21 -21.74
CA GLU A 102 12.47 7.98 -22.49
C GLU A 102 12.58 7.56 -23.97
N LEU A 103 12.28 6.29 -24.28
CA LEU A 103 12.15 5.79 -25.66
C LEU A 103 10.79 6.11 -26.30
N GLY A 104 9.88 6.74 -25.56
CA GLY A 104 8.61 7.25 -26.06
C GLY A 104 7.37 6.43 -25.69
N CYS A 105 7.50 5.35 -24.92
CA CYS A 105 6.33 4.63 -24.39
C CYS A 105 5.54 5.53 -23.41
N ARG A 106 4.23 5.28 -23.30
CA ARG A 106 3.39 5.84 -22.22
C ARG A 106 2.54 4.76 -21.58
N PHE A 107 2.44 4.80 -20.25
CA PHE A 107 1.71 3.83 -19.43
C PHE A 107 0.64 4.54 -18.58
N TYR A 108 -0.35 5.13 -19.26
CA TYR A 108 -1.43 5.91 -18.65
C TYR A 108 -2.49 5.06 -17.95
N GLY A 109 -2.61 3.79 -18.30
CA GLY A 109 -3.63 2.91 -17.77
C GLY A 109 -3.50 1.47 -18.32
N PRO A 110 -4.50 0.62 -18.05
CA PRO A 110 -4.47 -0.78 -18.47
C PRO A 110 -4.59 -0.92 -19.99
N GLU A 111 -4.15 -2.07 -20.51
CA GLU A 111 -4.31 -2.40 -21.92
C GLU A 111 -5.79 -2.58 -22.31
N PRO A 112 -6.14 -2.38 -23.60
CA PRO A 112 -5.26 -1.90 -24.68
C PRO A 112 -5.17 -0.36 -24.78
N LEU A 113 -6.06 0.37 -24.11
CA LEU A 113 -6.23 1.82 -24.34
C LEU A 113 -5.22 2.69 -23.57
N GLY A 114 -4.72 2.21 -22.43
CA GLY A 114 -3.85 2.98 -21.55
C GLY A 114 -2.36 2.86 -21.83
N ILE A 115 -1.95 2.12 -22.87
CA ILE A 115 -0.54 1.99 -23.25
C ILE A 115 -0.34 2.50 -24.67
N ILE A 116 0.53 3.50 -24.80
CA ILE A 116 0.90 4.07 -26.10
C ILE A 116 2.32 3.64 -26.42
N LEU A 117 2.47 2.92 -27.54
CA LEU A 117 3.75 2.45 -28.04
C LEU A 117 4.08 3.15 -29.36
N PRO A 118 5.16 3.94 -29.44
CA PRO A 118 5.56 4.55 -30.70
C PRO A 118 6.04 3.46 -31.67
N ARG A 119 5.59 3.52 -32.92
CA ARG A 119 6.11 2.64 -33.98
C ARG A 119 7.32 3.29 -34.63
N CYS A 120 8.52 2.89 -34.23
CA CYS A 120 9.77 3.45 -34.73
C CYS A 120 10.83 2.39 -34.96
N LYS A 121 11.33 2.27 -36.19
CA LYS A 121 12.40 1.33 -36.54
C LYS A 121 13.77 1.74 -36.00
N THR A 122 13.93 2.98 -35.55
CA THR A 122 15.19 3.50 -35.02
C THR A 122 14.95 4.11 -33.65
N LEU A 123 15.57 3.52 -32.62
CA LEU A 123 15.43 3.94 -31.24
C LEU A 123 16.76 4.50 -30.75
N LYS A 124 16.72 5.74 -30.25
CA LYS A 124 17.90 6.46 -29.80
C LYS A 124 17.65 7.10 -28.44
N LEU A 125 18.74 7.32 -27.70
CA LEU A 125 18.75 8.03 -26.42
C LEU A 125 19.83 9.10 -26.44
N PRO A 126 19.67 10.21 -25.71
CA PRO A 126 20.75 11.15 -25.49
C PRO A 126 21.94 10.45 -24.83
N SER A 127 23.14 10.66 -25.36
CA SER A 127 24.38 10.10 -24.79
C SER A 127 24.74 10.63 -23.41
N ASN A 128 24.18 11.79 -23.05
CA ASN A 128 24.32 12.46 -21.76
C ASN A 128 23.11 12.26 -20.84
N LEU A 129 22.21 11.30 -21.16
CA LEU A 129 21.05 10.99 -20.34
C LEU A 129 21.50 10.67 -18.91
N LYS A 130 20.96 11.42 -17.95
CA LYS A 130 21.19 11.21 -16.52
C LYS A 130 19.93 11.55 -15.74
N ILE A 131 19.30 10.52 -15.19
CA ILE A 131 18.04 10.62 -14.45
C ILE A 131 18.23 9.93 -13.10
N LEU A 132 17.77 10.60 -12.04
CA LEU A 132 17.54 10.00 -10.72
C LEU A 132 16.04 10.17 -10.41
N ARG A 133 15.34 9.07 -10.18
CA ARG A 133 13.94 9.08 -9.74
C ARG A 133 13.84 8.40 -8.38
N GLU A 134 13.29 9.14 -7.43
CA GLU A 134 13.04 8.65 -6.08
C GLU A 134 11.58 8.90 -5.73
N PRO A 135 10.86 7.90 -5.21
CA PRO A 135 9.48 8.10 -4.82
C PRO A 135 9.39 8.95 -3.53
N ALA A 136 8.36 9.79 -3.43
CA ALA A 136 8.08 10.57 -2.25
C ALA A 136 7.60 9.72 -1.07
N PHE A 137 6.83 8.66 -1.34
CA PHE A 137 6.37 7.72 -0.32
C PHE A 137 7.10 6.38 -0.46
N ALA A 138 7.63 5.86 0.65
CA ALA A 138 8.32 4.58 0.72
C ALA A 138 7.37 3.40 0.45
N ASN A 139 6.15 3.46 0.98
CA ASN A 139 5.12 2.45 0.80
C ASN A 139 3.99 3.03 -0.07
N ARG A 140 3.79 2.45 -1.25
CA ARG A 140 2.74 2.85 -2.19
C ARG A 140 1.86 1.63 -2.38
N ILE A 141 0.70 1.66 -1.73
CA ILE A 141 -0.17 0.49 -1.59
C ILE A 141 -1.35 0.62 -2.57
N PRO A 142 -1.58 -0.37 -3.46
CA PRO A 142 -2.67 -0.30 -4.42
C PRO A 142 -3.96 -0.91 -3.87
N SER A 143 -5.12 -0.34 -4.19
CA SER A 143 -6.44 -0.86 -3.78
C SER A 143 -6.99 -2.00 -4.64
N GLY A 144 -6.33 -2.37 -5.74
CA GLY A 144 -6.80 -3.41 -6.66
C GLY A 144 -5.90 -3.51 -7.90
N GLY A 145 -6.37 -4.19 -8.95
CA GLY A 145 -5.62 -4.44 -10.20
C GLY A 145 -4.65 -5.62 -10.15
N SER A 146 -4.07 -6.00 -11.29
CA SER A 146 -3.12 -7.12 -11.35
C SER A 146 -1.75 -6.73 -10.79
N PRO A 147 -0.98 -7.67 -10.18
CA PRO A 147 0.36 -7.43 -9.68
C PRO A 147 1.28 -6.69 -10.67
N GLU A 148 1.33 -7.13 -11.92
CA GLU A 148 2.18 -6.57 -12.96
C GLU A 148 1.80 -5.13 -13.32
N GLU A 149 0.51 -4.82 -13.38
CA GLU A 149 0.02 -3.45 -13.59
C GLU A 149 0.45 -2.53 -12.45
N GLN A 150 0.29 -2.99 -11.20
CA GLN A 150 0.66 -2.19 -10.02
C GLN A 150 2.16 -1.89 -10.01
N ILE A 151 2.99 -2.88 -10.32
CA ILE A 151 4.43 -2.70 -10.42
C ILE A 151 4.82 -1.78 -11.58
N ARG A 152 4.18 -1.90 -12.75
CA ARG A 152 4.43 -0.98 -13.87
C ARG A 152 4.17 0.48 -13.50
N TRP A 153 3.13 0.72 -12.70
CA TRP A 153 2.78 2.04 -12.20
C TRP A 153 3.59 2.49 -10.98
N GLY A 154 4.55 1.69 -10.54
CA GLY A 154 5.45 2.09 -9.48
C GLY A 154 4.89 1.89 -8.08
N PHE A 155 3.76 1.20 -7.90
CA PHE A 155 3.38 0.66 -6.58
C PHE A 155 4.35 -0.46 -6.20
N ASN A 156 4.48 -0.73 -4.91
CA ASN A 156 5.41 -1.74 -4.39
C ASN A 156 4.77 -2.84 -3.55
N PHE A 157 3.44 -2.84 -3.49
CA PHE A 157 2.65 -3.84 -2.80
C PHE A 157 1.71 -4.59 -3.74
N ILE A 158 1.39 -5.82 -3.37
CA ILE A 158 0.29 -6.61 -3.94
C ILE A 158 -0.56 -7.19 -2.82
N VAL A 159 -1.87 -7.34 -3.08
CA VAL A 159 -2.82 -7.92 -2.12
C VAL A 159 -2.57 -9.41 -2.00
N ILE A 160 -2.50 -9.94 -0.78
CA ILE A 160 -2.57 -11.39 -0.57
C ILE A 160 -4.01 -11.86 -0.81
N GLY A 161 -4.20 -12.71 -1.81
CA GLY A 161 -5.48 -13.38 -2.05
C GLY A 161 -5.94 -14.17 -0.81
N ILE A 162 -7.25 -14.41 -0.68
CA ILE A 162 -7.86 -15.05 0.51
C ILE A 162 -7.19 -16.40 0.86
N ARG A 163 -6.54 -17.06 -0.11
CA ARG A 163 -5.54 -18.14 0.08
C ARG A 163 -4.40 -17.95 -0.93
N PRO A 164 -3.18 -17.58 -0.52
CA PRO A 164 -2.07 -17.43 -1.47
C PRO A 164 -1.70 -18.79 -2.05
N THR A 165 -1.55 -18.84 -3.38
CA THR A 165 -1.08 -20.03 -4.10
C THR A 165 0.42 -19.89 -4.37
N PRO A 166 1.15 -21.00 -4.64
CA PRO A 166 2.56 -20.93 -5.01
C PRO A 166 2.84 -20.00 -6.21
N GLU A 167 1.90 -19.88 -7.14
CA GLU A 167 2.01 -18.97 -8.28
C GLU A 167 1.99 -17.49 -7.86
N HIS A 168 1.18 -17.13 -6.86
CA HIS A 168 1.17 -15.77 -6.32
C HIS A 168 2.48 -15.45 -5.61
N GLU A 169 3.02 -16.40 -4.85
CA GLU A 169 4.31 -16.24 -4.16
C GLU A 169 5.45 -16.07 -5.16
N GLU A 170 5.47 -16.90 -6.21
CA GLU A 170 6.47 -16.81 -7.26
C GLU A 170 6.38 -15.48 -8.03
N LEU A 171 5.16 -15.03 -8.32
CA LEU A 171 4.93 -13.73 -8.95
C LEU A 171 5.43 -12.58 -8.06
N ALA A 172 5.17 -12.63 -6.75
CA ALA A 172 5.68 -11.64 -5.80
C ALA A 172 7.21 -11.59 -5.80
N ARG A 173 7.89 -12.76 -5.77
CA ARG A 173 9.36 -12.83 -5.86
C ARG A 173 9.89 -12.29 -7.19
N LYS A 174 9.26 -12.68 -8.30
CA LYS A 174 9.63 -12.25 -9.65
C LYS A 174 9.53 -10.74 -9.82
N LEU A 175 8.53 -10.12 -9.19
CA LEU A 175 8.32 -8.67 -9.21
C LEU A 175 9.06 -7.93 -8.09
N GLY A 176 9.59 -8.66 -7.11
CA GLY A 176 10.12 -8.08 -5.88
C GLY A 176 9.04 -7.30 -5.12
N ALA A 177 7.77 -7.67 -5.25
CA ALA A 177 6.65 -6.97 -4.63
C ALA A 177 6.53 -7.32 -3.15
N LYS A 178 6.23 -6.33 -2.31
CA LYS A 178 5.79 -6.57 -0.94
C LYS A 178 4.35 -7.09 -0.96
N GLN A 179 3.99 -7.86 0.06
CA GLN A 179 2.65 -8.43 0.19
C GLN A 179 1.95 -7.84 1.41
N TYR A 180 0.69 -7.46 1.25
CA TYR A 180 -0.10 -6.96 2.37
C TYR A 180 -1.45 -7.65 2.52
N ARG A 181 -1.95 -7.65 3.76
CA ARG A 181 -3.30 -8.10 4.10
C ARG A 181 -3.87 -7.27 5.23
N TRP A 182 -4.95 -6.56 4.95
CA TRP A 182 -5.67 -5.82 5.98
C TRP A 182 -7.17 -5.86 5.76
N GLY A 183 -7.92 -5.31 6.70
CA GLY A 183 -9.37 -5.19 6.59
C GLY A 183 -10.09 -5.37 7.91
N HIS A 184 -11.42 -5.29 7.84
CA HIS A 184 -12.35 -5.54 8.94
C HIS A 184 -12.44 -7.02 9.30
N ILE A 185 -11.30 -7.65 9.65
CA ILE A 185 -11.18 -9.07 9.99
C ILE A 185 -11.57 -9.36 11.45
N TRP A 186 -11.58 -8.34 12.32
CA TRP A 186 -11.92 -8.50 13.74
C TRP A 186 -13.22 -9.27 13.99
N PRO A 187 -14.33 -8.99 13.26
CA PRO A 187 -15.55 -9.76 13.44
C PRO A 187 -15.37 -11.25 13.16
N SER A 188 -14.62 -11.60 12.11
CA SER A 188 -14.30 -13.00 11.81
C SER A 188 -13.45 -13.65 12.90
N LEU A 189 -12.52 -12.91 13.52
CA LEU A 189 -11.71 -13.42 14.63
C LEU A 189 -12.53 -13.70 15.91
N ILE A 190 -13.73 -13.12 16.03
CA ILE A 190 -14.67 -13.45 17.11
C ILE A 190 -15.56 -14.63 16.71
N SER A 191 -15.95 -14.74 15.45
CA SER A 191 -16.88 -15.76 14.99
C SER A 191 -16.23 -17.08 14.59
N MET A 192 -14.93 -17.08 14.32
CA MET A 192 -14.19 -18.22 13.81
C MET A 192 -12.95 -18.49 14.65
N GLN A 193 -12.60 -19.75 14.80
CA GLN A 193 -11.34 -20.23 15.33
C GLN A 193 -10.38 -20.58 14.18
N TYR A 194 -9.21 -19.97 14.20
CA TYR A 194 -8.08 -20.18 13.31
C TYR A 194 -7.02 -21.01 14.01
N PHE A 195 -6.22 -21.72 13.21
CA PHE A 195 -5.23 -22.66 13.71
C PHE A 195 -3.89 -22.42 13.01
N ALA A 196 -2.80 -22.41 13.78
CA ALA A 196 -1.46 -22.17 13.27
C ALA A 196 -1.00 -23.20 12.21
N ASP A 197 -1.57 -24.41 12.22
CA ASP A 197 -1.29 -25.48 11.25
C ASP A 197 -1.96 -25.24 9.88
N GLY A 198 -2.77 -24.20 9.75
CA GLY A 198 -3.46 -23.85 8.51
C GLY A 198 -4.64 -24.74 8.15
N ARG A 199 -5.15 -25.57 9.08
CA ARG A 199 -6.44 -26.24 8.85
C ARG A 199 -7.58 -25.23 8.76
N HIS A 200 -8.65 -25.63 8.09
CA HIS A 200 -9.77 -24.75 7.79
C HIS A 200 -10.35 -24.14 9.07
N PRO A 201 -10.62 -22.81 9.10
CA PRO A 201 -11.22 -22.19 10.27
C PRO A 201 -12.59 -22.79 10.59
N GLU A 202 -12.86 -22.93 11.89
CA GLU A 202 -14.12 -23.50 12.42
C GLU A 202 -14.94 -22.40 13.08
N LYS A 203 -16.27 -22.55 13.13
CA LYS A 203 -17.13 -21.57 13.81
C LYS A 203 -16.90 -21.65 15.32
N MET A 204 -16.69 -20.52 15.97
CA MET A 204 -16.52 -20.45 17.41
C MET A 204 -17.85 -20.77 18.13
N ASP A 205 -17.80 -21.71 19.08
CA ASP A 205 -18.90 -22.03 20.00
C ASP A 205 -18.62 -21.42 21.38
N TYR A 206 -19.56 -20.62 21.86
CA TYR A 206 -19.51 -19.94 23.16
C TYR A 206 -20.27 -20.68 24.26
N GLY A 207 -20.82 -21.88 24.00
CA GLY A 207 -21.47 -22.70 25.01
C GLY A 207 -20.53 -22.98 26.20
N GLY A 208 -20.98 -22.64 27.42
CA GLY A 208 -20.16 -22.74 28.63
C GLY A 208 -19.07 -21.67 28.77
N ARG A 209 -19.07 -20.66 27.88
CA ARG A 209 -18.18 -19.49 27.87
C ARG A 209 -18.97 -18.19 27.80
N GLU A 210 -20.17 -18.17 28.39
CA GLU A 210 -21.07 -17.02 28.35
C GLU A 210 -20.45 -15.79 29.02
N ASP A 211 -19.52 -15.98 29.95
CA ASP A 211 -18.77 -14.92 30.62
C ASP A 211 -17.69 -14.25 29.74
N TRP A 212 -17.34 -14.87 28.60
CA TRP A 212 -16.50 -14.26 27.56
C TRP A 212 -17.28 -13.23 26.74
N LEU A 213 -18.60 -13.36 26.64
CA LEU A 213 -19.43 -12.44 25.88
C LEU A 213 -19.49 -11.06 26.55
N PRO A 214 -19.56 -9.98 25.76
CA PRO A 214 -19.64 -8.64 26.30
C PRO A 214 -20.95 -8.43 27.07
N VAL A 215 -20.87 -7.62 28.12
CA VAL A 215 -22.05 -7.09 28.81
C VAL A 215 -22.57 -5.89 28.02
N ASP A 216 -23.86 -5.91 27.68
CA ASP A 216 -24.54 -4.83 26.96
C ASP A 216 -24.95 -3.67 27.89
N GLU A 217 -25.74 -2.74 27.37
CA GLU A 217 -26.23 -1.58 28.13
C GLU A 217 -27.23 -1.90 29.22
N TYR A 218 -27.87 -3.07 29.17
CA TYR A 218 -28.84 -3.56 30.14
C TYR A 218 -28.20 -4.48 31.19
N GLY A 219 -26.87 -4.68 31.13
CA GLY A 219 -26.16 -5.56 32.05
C GLY A 219 -26.21 -7.04 31.66
N VAL A 220 -26.68 -7.38 30.47
CA VAL A 220 -26.83 -8.76 29.99
C VAL A 220 -25.63 -9.16 29.14
N ARG A 221 -25.09 -10.36 29.38
CA ARG A 221 -24.04 -10.96 28.55
C ARG A 221 -24.64 -11.58 27.30
N ARG A 222 -24.26 -11.08 26.13
CA ARG A 222 -24.71 -11.63 24.85
C ARG A 222 -23.73 -11.30 23.74
N TYR A 223 -23.80 -12.09 22.67
CA TYR A 223 -23.07 -11.81 21.44
C TYR A 223 -23.51 -10.47 20.84
N ASN A 224 -22.55 -9.66 20.37
CA ASN A 224 -22.78 -8.33 19.80
C ASN A 224 -22.39 -8.29 18.30
N PRO A 225 -23.34 -8.57 17.39
CA PRO A 225 -23.01 -8.66 15.97
C PRO A 225 -22.56 -7.30 15.40
N ALA A 226 -21.63 -7.34 14.44
CA ALA A 226 -21.09 -6.18 13.74
C ALA A 226 -22.12 -5.51 12.81
N SER A 227 -23.11 -6.27 12.34
CA SER A 227 -24.29 -5.72 11.68
C SER A 227 -25.50 -6.64 11.83
N HIS A 228 -26.64 -6.26 11.25
CA HIS A 228 -27.84 -7.10 11.18
C HIS A 228 -27.69 -8.32 10.24
N ARG A 229 -26.58 -8.44 9.51
CA ARG A 229 -26.35 -9.56 8.59
C ARG A 229 -25.90 -10.80 9.38
N PRO A 230 -26.42 -12.00 9.06
CA PRO A 230 -26.11 -13.23 9.80
C PRO A 230 -24.64 -13.64 9.84
N TRP A 231 -23.83 -13.13 8.91
CA TRP A 231 -22.41 -13.47 8.72
C TRP A 231 -21.47 -12.40 9.29
N ASP A 232 -22.00 -11.26 9.73
CA ASP A 232 -21.19 -10.18 10.27
C ASP A 232 -20.86 -10.54 11.72
N GLY A 233 -19.60 -10.89 11.93
CA GLY A 233 -19.13 -11.44 13.19
C GLY A 233 -19.25 -10.51 14.41
N GLY A 234 -18.62 -10.83 15.53
CA GLY A 234 -18.79 -10.03 16.75
C GLY A 234 -18.02 -8.71 16.72
N GLN A 235 -18.47 -7.67 17.44
CA GLN A 235 -17.66 -6.43 17.56
C GLN A 235 -16.64 -6.51 18.70
N SER A 236 -16.94 -7.24 19.78
CA SER A 236 -16.05 -7.31 20.94
C SER A 236 -16.31 -8.54 21.82
N LEU A 237 -15.35 -8.85 22.68
CA LEU A 237 -15.49 -9.79 23.79
C LEU A 237 -15.21 -9.08 25.11
N CYS A 238 -15.51 -9.74 26.23
CA CYS A 238 -15.16 -9.27 27.56
C CYS A 238 -13.66 -9.50 27.84
N PHE A 239 -12.79 -8.61 27.37
CA PHE A 239 -11.33 -8.74 27.58
C PHE A 239 -10.83 -8.49 29.01
N SER A 240 -11.72 -8.17 29.95
CA SER A 240 -11.38 -8.30 31.38
C SER A 240 -11.43 -9.75 31.87
N ASN A 241 -12.02 -10.67 31.09
CA ASN A 241 -11.81 -12.10 31.24
C ASN A 241 -10.50 -12.46 30.55
N ARG A 242 -9.56 -13.00 31.33
CA ARG A 242 -8.21 -13.33 30.88
C ARG A 242 -8.21 -14.43 29.81
N GLU A 243 -9.03 -15.45 29.95
CA GLU A 243 -9.11 -16.56 28.99
C GLU A 243 -9.66 -16.08 27.65
N ALA A 244 -10.68 -15.23 27.66
CA ALA A 244 -11.24 -14.62 26.44
C ALA A 244 -10.19 -13.76 25.71
N PHE A 245 -9.40 -12.98 26.46
CA PHE A 245 -8.32 -12.15 25.90
C PHE A 245 -7.17 -13.00 25.33
N GLU A 246 -6.71 -14.01 26.08
CA GLU A 246 -5.66 -14.93 25.63
C GLU A 246 -6.12 -15.70 24.39
N TRP A 247 -7.34 -16.22 24.38
CA TRP A 247 -7.90 -16.90 23.22
C TRP A 247 -7.99 -15.99 22.00
N PHE A 248 -8.53 -14.76 22.14
CA PHE A 248 -8.68 -13.87 21.00
C PHE A 248 -7.32 -13.47 20.39
N THR A 249 -6.35 -13.14 21.25
CA THR A 249 -5.01 -12.74 20.80
C THR A 249 -4.26 -13.91 20.14
N GLU A 250 -4.41 -15.13 20.67
CA GLU A 250 -3.87 -16.34 20.03
C GLU A 250 -4.56 -16.63 18.69
N ASN A 251 -5.87 -16.47 18.63
CA ASN A 251 -6.64 -16.68 17.41
C ASN A 251 -6.24 -15.72 16.29
N ALA A 252 -5.98 -14.45 16.63
CA ALA A 252 -5.45 -13.47 15.71
C ALA A 252 -4.04 -13.82 15.22
N VAL A 253 -3.16 -14.31 16.10
CA VAL A 253 -1.83 -14.80 15.73
C VAL A 253 -1.93 -16.00 14.79
N ASN A 254 -2.79 -16.96 15.09
CA ASN A 254 -3.03 -18.11 14.23
C ASN A 254 -3.48 -17.69 12.84
N TRP A 255 -4.43 -16.76 12.74
CA TRP A 255 -4.86 -16.20 11.45
C TRP A 255 -3.70 -15.58 10.66
N ILE A 256 -2.82 -14.83 11.32
CA ILE A 256 -1.65 -14.22 10.65
C ILE A 256 -0.68 -15.30 10.16
N LEU A 257 -0.35 -16.27 11.03
CA LEU A 257 0.62 -17.32 10.70
C LEU A 257 0.10 -18.31 9.65
N SER A 258 -1.21 -18.56 9.60
CA SER A 258 -1.81 -19.48 8.62
C SER A 258 -2.22 -18.79 7.32
N GLU A 259 -2.96 -17.69 7.40
CA GLU A 259 -3.59 -17.05 6.24
C GLU A 259 -2.74 -15.91 5.65
N CYS A 260 -1.77 -15.38 6.43
CA CYS A 260 -0.97 -14.23 6.06
C CYS A 260 0.55 -14.55 6.09
N ARG A 261 0.94 -15.82 5.93
CA ARG A 261 2.32 -16.29 6.18
C ARG A 261 3.43 -15.51 5.45
N ASN A 262 3.13 -14.97 4.27
CA ASN A 262 4.09 -14.21 3.45
C ASN A 262 3.84 -12.70 3.47
N ALA A 263 2.98 -12.22 4.36
CA ALA A 263 2.68 -10.79 4.45
C ALA A 263 3.84 -10.02 5.05
N ASP A 264 4.32 -9.02 4.30
CA ASP A 264 5.24 -8.00 4.78
C ASP A 264 4.50 -6.96 5.63
N TYR A 265 3.20 -6.77 5.39
CA TYR A 265 2.35 -5.84 6.13
C TYR A 265 0.97 -6.45 6.41
N VAL A 266 0.62 -6.64 7.69
CA VAL A 266 -0.73 -6.98 8.14
C VAL A 266 -1.34 -5.87 8.97
N SER A 267 -2.63 -5.55 8.78
CA SER A 267 -3.38 -4.68 9.69
C SER A 267 -4.77 -5.23 10.00
N LEU A 268 -5.14 -5.23 11.28
CA LEU A 268 -6.36 -5.86 11.77
C LEU A 268 -7.36 -4.77 12.19
N TRP A 269 -8.44 -4.58 11.45
CA TRP A 269 -9.41 -3.52 11.74
C TRP A 269 -10.64 -4.04 12.49
N PRO A 270 -11.20 -3.26 13.43
CA PRO A 270 -12.48 -3.54 14.08
C PRO A 270 -13.65 -3.69 13.10
N ALA A 271 -14.87 -3.90 13.61
CA ALA A 271 -16.08 -3.77 12.79
C ALA A 271 -16.14 -2.39 12.10
N ASP A 272 -16.65 -2.35 10.87
CA ASP A 272 -16.83 -1.11 10.08
C ASP A 272 -18.03 -0.30 10.61
N THR A 273 -17.92 0.19 11.85
CA THR A 273 -18.98 0.92 12.54
C THR A 273 -18.43 2.22 13.12
N ARG A 274 -19.22 3.30 12.98
CA ARG A 274 -18.88 4.62 13.53
C ARG A 274 -18.53 4.56 15.02
N ASP A 275 -19.32 3.80 15.77
CA ASP A 275 -19.16 3.60 17.21
C ASP A 275 -18.98 2.09 17.47
N LEU A 276 -17.96 1.73 18.25
CA LEU A 276 -17.70 0.33 18.62
C LEU A 276 -18.50 -0.05 19.87
N VAL A 277 -19.19 -1.19 19.80
CA VAL A 277 -19.94 -1.72 20.93
C VAL A 277 -19.03 -2.59 21.78
N LEU A 278 -18.45 -2.00 22.83
CA LEU A 278 -17.53 -2.68 23.77
C LEU A 278 -18.25 -3.23 25.01
N CYS A 279 -17.63 -4.19 25.70
CA CYS A 279 -18.13 -4.76 26.95
C CYS A 279 -18.27 -3.69 28.05
N ARG A 280 -19.46 -3.61 28.67
CA ARG A 280 -19.80 -2.64 29.72
C ARG A 280 -19.71 -3.19 31.14
N CYS A 281 -19.09 -4.36 31.35
CA CYS A 281 -18.97 -4.94 32.69
C CYS A 281 -18.13 -4.05 33.63
N PRO A 282 -18.32 -4.12 34.97
CA PRO A 282 -17.58 -3.27 35.92
C PRO A 282 -16.06 -3.36 35.79
N ARG A 283 -15.51 -4.54 35.45
CA ARG A 283 -14.05 -4.72 35.25
C ARG A 283 -13.56 -3.99 33.99
N CYS A 284 -14.20 -4.18 32.84
CA CYS A 284 -13.86 -3.45 31.63
C CYS A 284 -14.02 -1.92 31.79
N ARG A 285 -14.99 -1.47 32.60
CA ARG A 285 -15.15 -0.04 32.92
C ARG A 285 -14.08 0.52 33.87
N SER A 286 -13.46 -0.31 34.70
CA SER A 286 -12.51 0.12 35.75
C SER A 286 -11.03 -0.05 35.38
N GLN A 287 -10.70 -0.85 34.37
CA GLN A 287 -9.31 -1.18 34.03
C GLN A 287 -8.49 0.00 33.46
N TYR A 288 -9.12 1.10 33.02
CA TYR A 288 -8.44 2.25 32.39
C TYR A 288 -9.12 3.57 32.80
N SER A 289 -8.71 4.14 33.94
CA SER A 289 -9.45 5.22 34.61
C SER A 289 -9.20 6.60 34.01
N THR A 290 -10.26 7.26 33.51
CA THR A 290 -10.99 8.32 34.23
C THR A 290 -12.28 8.58 33.43
N SER A 291 -13.44 8.65 34.12
CA SER A 291 -14.82 8.82 33.58
C SER A 291 -15.65 7.56 33.25
N GLY A 292 -15.17 6.33 33.53
CA GLY A 292 -16.04 5.15 33.58
C GLY A 292 -16.27 4.38 32.26
N TYR A 293 -15.51 4.66 31.21
CA TYR A 293 -15.47 3.88 29.97
C TYR A 293 -14.03 3.66 29.50
N MET A 294 -13.75 2.47 28.97
CA MET A 294 -12.53 2.22 28.21
C MET A 294 -12.66 2.98 26.88
N TYR A 295 -11.77 3.92 26.60
CA TYR A 295 -11.74 4.55 25.27
C TYR A 295 -11.49 3.45 24.22
N PRO A 296 -12.26 3.42 23.12
CA PRO A 296 -12.15 2.33 22.16
C PRO A 296 -10.75 2.15 21.56
N THR A 297 -9.99 3.23 21.40
CA THR A 297 -8.61 3.17 20.90
C THR A 297 -7.65 2.58 21.93
N ASP A 298 -7.82 2.88 23.22
CA ASP A 298 -7.04 2.24 24.29
C ASP A 298 -7.29 0.72 24.30
N TRP A 299 -8.56 0.31 24.24
CA TRP A 299 -8.94 -1.10 24.11
C TRP A 299 -8.26 -1.77 22.90
N TYR A 300 -8.34 -1.11 21.75
CA TYR A 300 -7.86 -1.62 20.49
C TYR A 300 -6.33 -1.78 20.49
N LEU A 301 -5.60 -0.78 20.98
CA LEU A 301 -4.14 -0.81 21.07
C LEU A 301 -3.64 -1.78 22.15
N HIS A 302 -4.36 -1.94 23.25
CA HIS A 302 -4.03 -2.93 24.27
C HIS A 302 -3.99 -4.34 23.66
N VAL A 303 -4.98 -4.67 22.83
CA VAL A 303 -5.06 -5.96 22.14
C VAL A 303 -3.97 -6.05 21.06
N HIS A 304 -3.73 -4.98 20.29
CA HIS A 304 -2.67 -4.96 19.28
C HIS A 304 -1.28 -5.20 19.88
N ASN A 305 -0.98 -4.61 21.03
CA ASN A 305 0.27 -4.85 21.76
C ASN A 305 0.44 -6.31 22.16
N ALA A 306 -0.64 -6.97 22.62
CA ALA A 306 -0.60 -8.38 22.97
C ALA A 306 -0.36 -9.27 21.73
N ILE A 307 -1.04 -8.99 20.62
CA ILE A 307 -0.84 -9.70 19.35
C ILE A 307 0.60 -9.49 18.84
N ARG A 308 1.10 -8.25 18.80
CA ARG A 308 2.47 -7.95 18.34
C ARG A 308 3.54 -8.67 19.15
N ARG A 309 3.38 -8.73 20.48
CA ARG A 309 4.29 -9.47 21.35
C ARG A 309 4.31 -10.96 21.03
N LYS A 310 3.14 -11.59 20.87
CA LYS A 310 3.05 -13.00 20.46
C LYS A 310 3.62 -13.24 19.07
N LEU A 311 3.41 -12.33 18.12
CA LEU A 311 4.03 -12.41 16.79
C LEU A 311 5.56 -12.35 16.87
N ASN A 312 6.13 -11.51 17.76
CA ASN A 312 7.58 -11.49 18.00
C ASN A 312 8.09 -12.82 18.56
N GLU A 313 7.36 -13.41 19.51
CA GLU A 313 7.70 -14.72 20.11
C GLU A 313 7.71 -15.83 19.05
N HIS A 314 6.84 -15.76 18.04
CA HIS A 314 6.81 -16.66 16.88
C HIS A 314 7.81 -16.28 15.78
N GLY A 315 8.64 -15.25 15.98
CA GLY A 315 9.66 -14.83 15.02
C GLY A 315 9.14 -14.08 13.80
N TRP A 316 7.87 -13.67 13.78
CA TRP A 316 7.27 -12.96 12.64
C TRP A 316 7.91 -11.57 12.44
N LYS A 317 8.31 -11.26 11.20
CA LYS A 317 9.15 -10.08 10.87
C LYS A 317 8.40 -8.95 10.15
N GLY A 318 7.15 -9.15 9.75
CA GLY A 318 6.39 -8.13 9.05
C GLY A 318 6.01 -6.94 9.93
N THR A 319 5.33 -5.98 9.30
CA THR A 319 4.78 -4.78 9.93
C THR A 319 3.35 -5.05 10.37
N PHE A 320 3.01 -4.79 11.64
CA PHE A 320 1.66 -5.00 12.17
C PHE A 320 0.97 -3.66 12.47
N GLY A 321 0.03 -3.27 11.62
CA GLY A 321 -0.63 -1.96 11.70
C GLY A 321 -1.95 -1.97 12.45
N TRP A 322 -2.31 -0.82 13.00
CA TRP A 322 -3.64 -0.51 13.51
C TRP A 322 -4.22 0.68 12.75
N ILE A 323 -5.55 0.81 12.72
CA ILE A 323 -6.22 1.90 12.02
C ILE A 323 -6.83 2.92 12.98
N ALA A 324 -6.62 4.21 12.69
CA ALA A 324 -7.39 5.32 13.26
C ALA A 324 -8.53 5.66 12.30
N TYR A 325 -9.69 5.05 12.54
CA TYR A 325 -10.86 5.10 11.67
C TYR A 325 -12.12 4.84 12.48
N HIS A 326 -13.18 5.61 12.23
CA HIS A 326 -14.48 5.43 12.89
C HIS A 326 -14.34 5.26 14.41
N GLY A 327 -14.77 4.12 14.96
CA GLY A 327 -14.78 3.91 16.40
C GLY A 327 -13.39 3.96 17.06
N THR A 328 -12.30 3.93 16.30
CA THR A 328 -10.90 4.07 16.80
C THR A 328 -10.20 5.35 16.30
N GLU A 329 -10.96 6.37 15.85
CA GLU A 329 -10.40 7.61 15.30
C GLU A 329 -9.66 8.48 16.34
N VAL A 330 -10.08 8.45 17.60
CA VAL A 330 -9.52 9.33 18.65
C VAL A 330 -8.22 8.73 19.20
N PRO A 331 -7.14 9.50 19.38
CA PRO A 331 -5.91 9.01 20.01
C PRO A 331 -6.16 8.34 21.37
N PRO A 332 -5.35 7.33 21.75
CA PRO A 332 -5.44 6.70 23.07
C PRO A 332 -5.00 7.66 24.18
N VAL A 333 -5.44 7.38 25.41
CA VAL A 333 -5.14 8.20 26.59
C VAL A 333 -4.23 7.46 27.58
N TYR A 334 -4.39 6.14 27.72
CA TYR A 334 -3.80 5.36 28.81
C TYR A 334 -2.83 4.29 28.36
N VAL A 335 -3.00 3.77 27.14
CA VAL A 335 -2.20 2.66 26.62
C VAL A 335 -0.94 3.19 25.95
N ASN A 336 0.20 2.66 26.36
CA ASN A 336 1.48 2.87 25.69
C ASN A 336 1.68 1.86 24.57
N LEU A 337 2.48 2.21 23.56
CA LEU A 337 2.83 1.27 22.48
C LEU A 337 3.86 0.24 22.94
N TYR A 338 3.65 -1.02 22.56
CA TYR A 338 4.65 -2.07 22.76
C TYR A 338 5.90 -1.80 21.91
N ASP A 339 7.09 -1.91 22.53
CA ASP A 339 8.40 -1.68 21.87
C ASP A 339 8.46 -0.38 21.06
N GLU A 340 7.87 0.70 21.61
CA GLU A 340 7.80 2.02 20.97
C GLU A 340 7.19 1.97 19.56
N GLY A 341 6.34 0.96 19.31
CA GLY A 341 5.68 0.74 18.02
C GLY A 341 6.63 0.31 16.89
N ARG A 342 7.82 -0.23 17.20
CA ARG A 342 8.73 -0.80 16.19
C ARG A 342 8.02 -1.90 15.39
N ASN A 343 8.18 -1.87 14.06
CA ASN A 343 7.50 -2.79 13.13
C ASN A 343 5.97 -2.80 13.30
N MET A 344 5.41 -1.66 13.74
CA MET A 344 3.98 -1.41 13.70
C MET A 344 3.72 -0.18 12.81
N ASP A 345 2.59 -0.16 12.14
CA ASP A 345 2.20 0.97 11.28
C ASP A 345 0.99 1.70 11.87
N PHE A 346 1.09 3.02 11.94
CA PHE A 346 -0.04 3.89 12.22
C PHE A 346 -0.76 4.20 10.90
N LEU A 347 -1.91 3.56 10.69
CA LEU A 347 -2.76 3.80 9.52
C LEU A 347 -3.79 4.87 9.85
N TYR A 348 -3.65 6.05 9.25
CA TYR A 348 -4.55 7.18 9.48
C TYR A 348 -5.59 7.31 8.38
N ALA A 349 -6.88 7.11 8.71
CA ALA A 349 -7.97 7.16 7.76
C ALA A 349 -8.99 8.26 8.16
N PRO A 350 -8.85 9.49 7.64
CA PRO A 350 -9.68 10.62 8.06
C PRO A 350 -11.09 10.51 7.43
N ARG A 351 -11.96 9.64 7.95
CA ARG A 351 -13.35 9.46 7.46
C ARG A 351 -14.36 10.04 8.47
N PRO A 352 -15.25 10.99 8.09
CA PRO A 352 -15.82 11.14 6.75
C PRO A 352 -15.18 12.20 5.85
N ARG A 353 -13.95 12.68 6.12
CA ARG A 353 -13.29 13.62 5.21
C ARG A 353 -13.04 12.95 3.86
N GLY A 354 -13.17 13.75 2.82
CA GLY A 354 -12.93 13.37 1.42
C GLY A 354 -12.56 14.60 0.62
N GLY A 355 -11.47 14.52 -0.15
CA GLY A 355 -10.87 15.66 -0.84
C GLY A 355 -11.81 16.33 -1.87
N GLY A 356 -12.67 15.57 -2.54
CA GLY A 356 -13.64 16.14 -3.48
C GLY A 356 -14.81 16.88 -2.80
N GLN A 357 -15.18 16.49 -1.58
CA GLN A 357 -16.28 17.10 -0.83
C GLN A 357 -15.85 18.33 -0.03
N HIS A 358 -14.63 18.29 0.53
CA HIS A 358 -14.17 19.27 1.50
C HIS A 358 -12.96 20.08 1.03
N GLY A 359 -12.41 19.78 -0.15
CA GLY A 359 -11.20 20.40 -0.67
C GLY A 359 -9.91 19.93 0.02
N PRO A 360 -8.79 20.63 -0.23
CA PRO A 360 -7.48 20.24 0.30
C PRO A 360 -7.46 20.30 1.83
N PHE A 361 -6.73 19.36 2.44
CA PHE A 361 -6.68 19.11 3.88
C PHE A 361 -6.21 20.34 4.68
N THR A 362 -5.46 21.21 4.02
CA THR A 362 -4.89 22.46 4.50
C THR A 362 -5.91 23.60 4.61
N ASN A 363 -7.05 23.53 3.92
CA ASN A 363 -8.02 24.62 3.92
C ASN A 363 -8.79 24.74 5.25
N ASP A 364 -9.61 25.77 5.36
CA ASP A 364 -10.38 26.08 6.57
C ASP A 364 -11.79 25.46 6.59
N HIS A 365 -12.04 24.43 5.76
CA HIS A 365 -13.28 23.69 5.86
C HIS A 365 -13.38 23.05 7.27
N PRO A 366 -14.51 23.17 8.01
CA PRO A 366 -14.60 22.70 9.39
C PRO A 366 -14.19 21.24 9.62
N ILE A 367 -14.53 20.36 8.67
CA ILE A 367 -14.11 18.95 8.69
C ILE A 367 -12.58 18.82 8.59
N ASN A 368 -11.91 19.59 7.72
CA ASN A 368 -10.46 19.55 7.59
C ASN A 368 -9.78 20.13 8.83
N ILE A 369 -10.31 21.21 9.44
CA ILE A 369 -9.82 21.73 10.73
C ILE A 369 -9.88 20.65 11.80
N ARG A 370 -11.01 19.94 11.93
CA ARG A 370 -11.19 18.86 12.89
C ARG A 370 -10.17 17.74 12.70
N TYR A 371 -9.96 17.29 11.46
CA TYR A 371 -9.00 16.23 11.18
C TYR A 371 -7.54 16.68 11.32
N ARG A 372 -7.21 17.94 11.01
CA ARG A 372 -5.88 18.50 11.33
C ARG A 372 -5.64 18.47 12.84
N GLN A 373 -6.61 18.88 13.65
CA GLN A 373 -6.51 18.82 15.12
C GLN A 373 -6.40 17.37 15.64
N ASN A 374 -7.20 16.46 15.11
CA ASN A 374 -7.14 15.04 15.47
C ASN A 374 -5.78 14.42 15.11
N LEU A 375 -5.25 14.72 13.91
CA LEU A 375 -3.94 14.27 13.49
C LEU A 375 -2.83 14.83 14.40
N GLU A 376 -2.88 16.10 14.78
CA GLU A 376 -1.92 16.67 15.74
C GLU A 376 -1.98 15.95 17.10
N GLY A 377 -3.17 15.54 17.54
CA GLY A 377 -3.35 14.69 18.72
C GLY A 377 -2.63 13.34 18.58
N TRP A 378 -2.81 12.65 17.45
CA TRP A 378 -2.10 11.40 17.15
C TRP A 378 -0.60 11.59 17.09
N LEU A 379 -0.10 12.60 16.37
CA LEU A 379 1.33 12.89 16.25
C LEU A 379 1.94 13.23 17.60
N SER A 380 1.21 13.93 18.47
CA SER A 380 1.63 14.22 19.84
C SER A 380 1.75 12.94 20.67
N TYR A 381 0.76 12.04 20.59
CA TYR A 381 0.82 10.72 21.22
C TYR A 381 2.02 9.91 20.71
N LEU A 382 2.17 9.74 19.40
CA LEU A 382 3.28 8.97 18.81
C LEU A 382 4.65 9.55 19.20
N LYS A 383 4.79 10.88 19.21
CA LYS A 383 6.01 11.55 19.66
C LYS A 383 6.31 11.27 21.13
N ALA A 384 5.30 11.35 22.00
CA ALA A 384 5.45 11.06 23.43
C ALA A 384 5.85 9.60 23.70
N GLN A 385 5.45 8.67 22.82
CA GLN A 385 5.82 7.26 22.89
C GLN A 385 7.20 6.94 22.28
N GLY A 386 7.91 7.93 21.73
CA GLY A 386 9.18 7.70 21.02
C GLY A 386 9.01 6.83 19.77
N TYR A 387 7.88 6.95 19.07
CA TYR A 387 7.44 6.00 18.04
C TYR A 387 8.49 5.74 16.94
N LYS A 388 8.78 4.45 16.71
CA LYS A 388 9.77 3.94 15.73
C LYS A 388 9.14 3.19 14.55
N GLY A 389 7.82 3.20 14.45
CA GLY A 389 7.10 2.56 13.35
C GLY A 389 6.89 3.47 12.13
N SER A 390 6.21 2.94 11.13
CA SER A 390 5.84 3.65 9.89
C SER A 390 4.48 4.34 10.02
N ARG A 391 4.18 5.24 9.10
CA ARG A 391 2.92 5.99 9.10
C ARG A 391 2.33 5.96 7.71
N THR A 392 1.15 5.35 7.58
CA THR A 392 0.44 5.23 6.32
C THR A 392 -0.83 6.07 6.34
N VAL A 393 -1.05 6.86 5.29
CA VAL A 393 -2.34 7.53 5.07
C VAL A 393 -3.27 6.61 4.32
N PHE A 394 -4.54 6.60 4.69
CA PHE A 394 -5.63 5.96 3.97
C PHE A 394 -6.65 7.03 3.54
N GLU A 395 -6.57 7.45 2.27
CA GLU A 395 -7.53 8.37 1.64
C GLU A 395 -8.64 7.65 0.86
N TYR A 396 -9.62 8.43 0.40
CA TYR A 396 -10.81 7.95 -0.29
C TYR A 396 -11.11 8.77 -1.56
N TYR A 397 -10.07 9.15 -2.31
CA TYR A 397 -10.17 9.96 -3.52
C TYR A 397 -11.02 9.30 -4.61
N PHE A 398 -10.90 7.97 -4.75
CA PHE A 398 -11.60 7.21 -5.78
C PHE A 398 -12.67 6.24 -5.24
N ASP A 399 -13.08 6.35 -3.98
CA ASP A 399 -14.07 5.43 -3.40
C ASP A 399 -15.47 5.67 -3.96
N LEU A 400 -15.88 4.89 -4.96
CA LEU A 400 -17.19 5.04 -5.59
C LEU A 400 -18.30 4.22 -4.91
N VAL A 401 -17.97 3.30 -3.98
CA VAL A 401 -18.98 2.55 -3.18
C VAL A 401 -19.57 3.45 -2.11
N LEU A 402 -18.72 4.15 -1.35
CA LEU A 402 -19.18 5.07 -0.30
C LEU A 402 -19.79 6.35 -0.88
N LEU A 403 -19.47 6.68 -2.13
CA LEU A 403 -20.18 7.70 -2.93
C LEU A 403 -21.46 7.15 -3.60
N GLY A 404 -21.76 5.86 -3.47
CA GLY A 404 -22.92 5.19 -4.09
C GLY A 404 -24.27 5.64 -3.54
N ASN A 405 -24.29 6.30 -2.37
CA ASN A 405 -25.48 6.98 -1.84
C ASN A 405 -25.76 8.33 -2.52
N LEU A 406 -24.88 8.79 -3.42
CA LEU A 406 -25.00 10.07 -4.14
C LEU A 406 -25.41 9.82 -5.60
N ALA A 407 -26.18 10.75 -6.16
CA ALA A 407 -26.84 10.65 -7.46
C ALA A 407 -25.87 10.46 -8.65
N ALA A 408 -26.43 10.29 -9.86
CA ALA A 408 -25.67 10.33 -11.11
C ALA A 408 -24.75 11.58 -11.16
N GLY A 409 -23.46 11.40 -11.47
CA GLY A 409 -22.44 12.46 -11.41
C GLY A 409 -21.35 12.28 -10.35
N ARG A 410 -21.28 11.15 -9.63
CA ARG A 410 -20.27 10.86 -8.60
C ARG A 410 -18.79 11.05 -9.00
N THR A 411 -18.45 11.09 -10.28
CA THR A 411 -17.12 11.50 -10.78
C THR A 411 -16.75 12.92 -10.43
N PHE A 412 -17.73 13.82 -10.24
CA PHE A 412 -17.50 15.19 -9.78
C PHE A 412 -16.96 15.25 -8.34
N LEU A 413 -16.94 14.12 -7.62
CA LEU A 413 -16.41 14.02 -6.27
C LEU A 413 -14.99 13.46 -6.23
N ILE A 414 -14.40 13.14 -7.39
CA ILE A 414 -12.96 12.93 -7.50
C ILE A 414 -12.28 14.29 -7.22
N PRO A 415 -11.33 14.38 -6.29
CA PRO A 415 -10.64 15.63 -6.01
C PRO A 415 -9.86 16.12 -7.24
N ARG A 416 -9.71 17.44 -7.36
CA ARG A 416 -8.82 18.04 -8.34
C ARG A 416 -7.38 17.55 -8.12
N HIS A 417 -6.57 17.47 -9.17
CA HIS A 417 -5.19 17.01 -9.03
C HIS A 417 -4.34 17.92 -8.12
N GLU A 418 -4.63 19.23 -8.10
CA GLU A 418 -4.01 20.19 -7.18
C GLU A 418 -4.38 19.88 -5.72
N THR A 419 -5.62 19.48 -5.46
CA THR A 419 -6.08 19.05 -4.14
C THR A 419 -5.32 17.80 -3.68
N MET A 420 -5.18 16.80 -4.56
CA MET A 420 -4.37 15.61 -4.25
C MET A 420 -2.91 16.01 -3.98
N GLN A 421 -2.30 16.81 -4.85
CA GLN A 421 -0.91 17.24 -4.68
C GLN A 421 -0.69 17.97 -3.34
N GLU A 422 -1.60 18.86 -2.95
CA GLU A 422 -1.53 19.59 -1.69
C GLU A 422 -1.66 18.67 -0.47
N ASP A 423 -2.60 17.72 -0.51
CA ASP A 423 -2.76 16.70 0.54
C ASP A 423 -1.50 15.83 0.68
N LEU A 424 -0.98 15.29 -0.42
CA LEU A 424 0.21 14.45 -0.39
C LEU A 424 1.43 15.22 0.15
N LYS A 425 1.60 16.50 -0.23
CA LYS A 425 2.64 17.37 0.35
C LYS A 425 2.45 17.54 1.85
N TYR A 426 1.22 17.79 2.30
CA TYR A 426 0.91 17.95 3.72
C TYR A 426 1.27 16.68 4.50
N TYR A 427 0.81 15.51 4.06
CA TYR A 427 1.08 14.25 4.75
C TYR A 427 2.58 13.90 4.76
N HIS A 428 3.27 14.08 3.63
CA HIS A 428 4.73 13.90 3.57
C HIS A 428 5.46 14.82 4.55
N GLN A 429 5.06 16.09 4.67
CA GLN A 429 5.62 17.03 5.67
C GLN A 429 5.37 16.61 7.11
N LYS A 430 4.28 15.87 7.39
CA LYS A 430 3.97 15.30 8.70
C LYS A 430 4.67 13.96 8.96
N GLY A 431 5.54 13.52 8.05
CA GLY A 431 6.35 12.32 8.18
C GLY A 431 5.58 11.03 7.90
N PHE A 432 4.53 11.09 7.09
CA PHE A 432 3.93 9.89 6.49
C PHE A 432 4.82 9.39 5.37
N ASP A 433 5.12 8.10 5.41
CA ASP A 433 5.97 7.39 4.45
C ASP A 433 5.20 6.30 3.68
N GLY A 434 3.95 6.03 4.07
CA GLY A 434 3.02 5.19 3.34
C GLY A 434 1.78 5.95 2.83
N PHE A 435 1.25 5.50 1.69
CA PHE A 435 -0.01 6.00 1.16
C PHE A 435 -0.84 4.87 0.55
N PHE A 436 -2.13 4.89 0.88
CA PHE A 436 -3.17 4.06 0.31
C PHE A 436 -4.39 4.92 0.01
N ASP A 437 -5.05 4.63 -1.10
CA ASP A 437 -6.31 5.27 -1.47
C ASP A 437 -7.37 4.21 -1.76
N CYS A 438 -8.53 4.29 -1.12
CA CYS A 438 -9.66 3.38 -1.37
C CYS A 438 -10.21 3.59 -2.77
N ASN A 439 -10.34 2.48 -3.52
CA ASN A 439 -10.87 2.53 -4.88
C ASN A 439 -11.85 1.36 -5.22
N PRO A 440 -12.89 1.07 -4.41
CA PRO A 440 -13.91 0.10 -4.79
C PRO A 440 -15.06 0.72 -5.63
N PRO A 441 -15.79 -0.04 -6.46
CA PRO A 441 -15.54 -1.37 -6.98
C PRO A 441 -15.46 -1.25 -8.51
N SER A 442 -14.31 -0.91 -9.08
CA SER A 442 -14.27 -0.97 -10.54
C SER A 442 -13.08 -1.70 -11.09
N ASN A 443 -11.88 -1.67 -10.52
CA ASN A 443 -10.64 -2.10 -11.20
C ASN A 443 -10.45 -1.49 -12.61
N THR A 444 -11.46 -0.81 -13.17
CA THR A 444 -11.47 -0.11 -14.43
C THR A 444 -11.00 1.28 -14.10
N TYR A 445 -9.97 1.75 -14.81
CA TYR A 445 -9.46 3.13 -14.80
C TYR A 445 -10.51 4.19 -15.20
N PHE A 446 -11.77 3.79 -15.26
CA PHE A 446 -12.93 4.57 -15.64
C PHE A 446 -13.65 5.07 -14.37
N PRO A 447 -14.18 6.31 -14.36
CA PRO A 447 -14.33 7.20 -15.52
C PRO A 447 -13.18 8.17 -15.79
N ASP A 448 -12.17 8.22 -14.92
CA ASP A 448 -11.12 9.25 -14.98
C ASP A 448 -9.70 8.65 -14.94
N PRO A 449 -9.19 8.15 -16.08
CA PRO A 449 -7.86 7.57 -16.17
C PRO A 449 -6.76 8.60 -15.90
N LEU A 450 -6.98 9.87 -16.27
CA LEU A 450 -6.04 10.97 -16.04
C LEU A 450 -5.81 11.19 -14.55
N SER A 451 -6.89 11.33 -13.76
CA SER A 451 -6.76 11.53 -12.31
C SER A 451 -6.03 10.39 -11.62
N ARG A 452 -6.32 9.14 -12.01
CA ARG A 452 -5.65 7.97 -11.45
C ARG A 452 -4.17 7.92 -11.79
N TRP A 453 -3.83 8.15 -13.06
CA TRP A 453 -2.44 8.22 -13.48
C TRP A 453 -1.68 9.35 -12.76
N LEU A 454 -2.27 10.56 -12.67
CA LEU A 454 -1.65 11.67 -11.95
C LEU A 454 -1.49 11.40 -10.45
N TYR A 455 -2.46 10.78 -9.79
CA TYR A 455 -2.34 10.34 -8.40
C TYR A 455 -1.11 9.44 -8.20
N ILE A 456 -0.95 8.44 -9.08
CA ILE A 456 0.19 7.52 -9.04
C ILE A 456 1.51 8.27 -9.24
N ARG A 457 1.57 9.20 -10.21
CA ARG A 457 2.76 10.03 -10.44
C ARG A 457 3.05 10.93 -9.24
N LEU A 458 2.04 11.42 -8.53
CA LEU A 458 2.20 12.23 -7.31
C LEU A 458 2.73 11.42 -6.12
N LEU A 459 2.45 10.12 -6.04
CA LEU A 459 3.08 9.24 -5.03
C LEU A 459 4.61 9.14 -5.23
N TRP A 460 5.07 9.34 -6.47
CA TRP A 460 6.48 9.39 -6.81
C TRP A 460 7.06 10.80 -6.65
N ASP A 461 6.37 11.81 -7.19
CA ASP A 461 6.81 13.19 -7.15
C ASP A 461 5.68 14.11 -6.67
N ILE A 462 5.69 14.41 -5.37
CA ILE A 462 4.73 15.35 -4.78
C ILE A 462 4.85 16.77 -5.35
N ASN A 463 5.92 17.10 -6.07
CA ASN A 463 6.10 18.39 -6.74
C ASN A 463 5.92 18.31 -8.27
N LEU A 464 5.33 17.22 -8.77
CA LEU A 464 5.04 17.02 -10.19
C LEU A 464 4.45 18.28 -10.83
N ASP A 465 4.99 18.68 -11.98
CA ASP A 465 4.36 19.69 -12.83
C ASP A 465 3.07 19.10 -13.42
N LEU A 466 1.96 19.38 -12.75
CA LEU A 466 0.64 18.90 -13.13
C LEU A 466 0.23 19.39 -14.52
N LYS A 467 0.67 20.58 -14.94
CA LYS A 467 0.33 21.09 -16.27
C LYS A 467 1.09 20.31 -17.33
N ALA A 468 2.38 20.13 -17.17
CA ALA A 468 3.20 19.36 -18.12
C ALA A 468 2.72 17.90 -18.21
N ALA A 469 2.37 17.28 -17.08
CA ALA A 469 1.86 15.91 -17.05
C ALA A 469 0.50 15.77 -17.76
N ARG A 470 -0.42 16.74 -17.57
CA ARG A 470 -1.69 16.78 -18.33
C ARG A 470 -1.43 16.99 -19.82
N ASP A 471 -0.54 17.91 -20.17
CA ASP A 471 -0.18 18.18 -21.56
C ASP A 471 0.40 16.91 -22.23
N ASP A 472 1.23 16.13 -21.53
CA ASP A 472 1.75 14.85 -22.02
C ASP A 472 0.63 13.82 -22.26
N PHE A 473 -0.30 13.69 -21.30
CA PHE A 473 -1.45 12.78 -21.39
C PHE A 473 -2.38 13.10 -22.57
N PHE A 474 -2.60 14.38 -22.89
CA PHE A 474 -3.52 14.75 -23.98
C PHE A 474 -2.84 14.84 -25.35
N ARG A 475 -1.51 14.93 -25.42
CA ARG A 475 -0.77 15.00 -26.69
C ARG A 475 -0.51 13.64 -27.32
N ASN A 476 -0.41 12.59 -26.51
CA ASN A 476 -0.14 11.22 -26.93
C ASN A 476 -1.40 10.38 -26.76
#